data_AF-A0A939BJD3-F1
#
_entry.id   AF-A0A939BJD3-F1
#
_cell.length_a   1.000
_cell.length_b   1.000
_cell.length_c   1.000
_cell.angle_alpha   90.00
_cell.angle_beta   90.00
_cell.angle_gamma   90.00
#
_symmetry.space_group_name_H-M   'P 1'
#
loop_
_entity.id
_entity.type
_entity.pdbx_description
1 polymer ?
#
loop_
_entity_poly.entity_id
_entity_poly.type
_entity_poly.pdbx_seq_one_letter_code
_entity_poly.pdbx_strand_id
1 'polypeptide(L)' 'MEKIKMTCTGCRNGCLMTVTVEDGEVVNVDGNGCMRGYARAQENVSFSENAGE' A
#
# COMPACT_ATOMS: atom_id res chain seq x y z
N MET A 1 1.30 -5.52 13.73
CA MET A 1 0.40 -5.29 12.59
C MET A 1 -0.09 -3.85 12.59
N GLU A 2 0.20 -3.11 11.52
CA GLU A 2 -0.18 -1.71 11.28
C GLU A 2 -1.18 -1.62 10.12
N LYS A 3 -2.04 -0.59 10.10
CA LYS A 3 -2.95 -0.30 8.98
C LYS A 3 -2.71 1.08 8.39
N ILE A 4 -2.37 1.12 7.11
CA ILE A 4 -2.12 2.34 6.34
C ILE A 4 -3.30 2.60 5.42
N LYS A 5 -3.89 3.80 5.49
CA LYS A 5 -4.92 4.25 4.53
C LYS A 5 -4.24 5.05 3.43
N MET A 6 -4.46 4.69 2.17
CA MET A 6 -3.85 5.38 1.04
C MET A 6 -4.76 5.40 -0.19
N THR A 7 -4.56 6.41 -1.04
CA THR A 7 -5.16 6.46 -2.38
C THR A 7 -4.16 5.91 -3.39
N CYS A 8 -4.57 4.91 -4.18
CA CYS A 8 -3.74 4.37 -5.25
C CYS A 8 -3.52 5.42 -6.35
N THR A 9 -2.24 5.70 -6.66
CA THR A 9 -1.85 6.64 -7.72
C THR A 9 -1.39 5.95 -9.01
N GLY A 10 -1.58 4.64 -9.13
CA GLY A 10 -1.12 3.85 -10.30
C GLY A 10 -2.01 3.95 -11.54
N CYS A 11 -3.17 4.59 -11.45
CA CYS A 11 -4.03 4.93 -12.59
C CYS A 11 -5.03 6.04 -12.20
N ARG A 12 -5.83 6.51 -13.18
CA ARG A 12 -6.82 7.57 -12.97
C ARG A 12 -7.97 7.24 -12.01
N ASN A 13 -8.19 5.96 -11.68
CA ASN A 13 -9.34 5.54 -10.87
C ASN A 13 -9.21 5.94 -9.40
N GLY A 14 -7.98 6.10 -8.89
CA GLY A 14 -7.77 6.59 -7.51
C GLY A 14 -8.38 5.70 -6.42
N CYS A 15 -8.18 4.38 -6.47
CA CYS A 15 -8.77 3.47 -5.49
C CYS A 15 -8.39 3.86 -4.05
N LEU A 16 -9.37 3.94 -3.15
CA LEU A 16 -9.14 4.10 -1.72
C LEU A 16 -8.82 2.73 -1.14
N MET A 17 -7.64 2.60 -0.53
CA MET A 17 -7.13 1.32 -0.06
C MET A 17 -6.79 1.36 1.42
N THR A 18 -6.91 0.21 2.07
CA THR A 18 -6.33 -0.04 3.40
C THR A 18 -5.31 -1.15 3.27
N VAL A 19 -4.05 -0.84 3.57
CA VAL A 19 -2.92 -1.76 3.53
C VAL A 19 -2.63 -2.23 4.95
N THR A 20 -2.54 -3.53 5.17
CA THR A 20 -2.15 -4.12 6.44
C THR A 20 -0.69 -4.56 6.34
N VAL A 21 0.14 -4.09 7.27
CA VAL A 21 1.58 -4.34 7.30
C VAL A 21 1.94 -5.09 8.58
N GLU A 22 2.78 -6.11 8.46
CA GLU A 22 3.33 -6.89 9.56
C GLU A 22 4.80 -7.13 9.30
N ASP A 23 5.65 -6.82 10.28
CA ASP A 23 7.11 -6.94 10.19
C ASP A 23 7.73 -6.31 8.94
N GLY A 24 7.23 -5.12 8.54
CA GLY A 24 7.69 -4.40 7.35
C GLY A 24 7.08 -4.90 6.03
N GLU A 25 6.33 -5.99 6.05
CA GLU A 25 5.77 -6.60 4.84
C GLU A 25 4.26 -6.36 4.69
N VAL A 26 3.82 -6.16 3.44
CA VAL A 26 2.40 -6.06 3.11
C VAL A 26 1.75 -7.44 3.16
N VAL A 27 0.90 -7.67 4.17
CA VAL A 27 0.18 -8.95 4.33
C VAL A 27 -1.24 -8.92 3.80
N ASN A 28 -1.85 -7.73 3.66
CA ASN A 28 -3.15 -7.59 3.01
C ASN A 28 -3.34 -6.21 2.38
N VAL A 29 -4.09 -6.15 1.27
CA VAL A 29 -4.53 -4.91 0.63
C VAL A 29 -6.02 -5.03 0.37
N ASP A 30 -6.80 -4.14 0.99
CA ASP A 30 -8.24 -4.03 0.78
C ASP A 30 -8.59 -2.76 -0.01
N GLY A 31 -9.64 -2.82 -0.82
CA GLY A 31 -10.13 -1.69 -1.62
C GLY A 31 -9.39 -1.45 -2.95
N ASN A 32 -8.39 -2.27 -3.30
CA ASN A 32 -7.76 -2.20 -4.62
C ASN A 32 -8.69 -2.77 -5.71
N GLY A 33 -8.97 -1.98 -6.74
CA GLY A 33 -9.76 -2.46 -7.90
C GLY A 33 -8.96 -3.24 -8.94
N CYS A 34 -7.64 -3.36 -8.78
CA CYS A 34 -6.76 -4.09 -9.70
C CYS A 34 -5.39 -4.40 -9.05
N MET A 35 -4.54 -5.14 -9.78
CA MET A 35 -3.19 -5.50 -9.32
C MET A 35 -2.22 -4.32 -9.20
N ARG A 36 -2.46 -3.21 -9.91
CA ARG A 36 -1.63 -2.00 -9.74
C ARG A 36 -1.78 -1.39 -8.35
N GLY A 37 -2.95 -1.52 -7.73
CA GLY A 37 -3.18 -1.08 -6.36
C GLY A 37 -2.33 -1.90 -5.37
N TYR A 38 -2.27 -3.20 -5.58
CA TYR A 38 -1.44 -4.09 -4.78
C TYR A 38 0.07 -3.75 -4.92
N ALA A 39 0.57 -3.61 -6.15
CA ALA A 39 1.96 -3.21 -6.39
C ALA A 39 2.29 -1.85 -5.75
N ARG A 40 1.37 -0.87 -5.86
CA ARG A 40 1.56 0.45 -5.28
C ARG A 40 1.60 0.43 -3.75
N ALA A 41 0.86 -0.48 -3.11
CA ALA A 41 0.92 -0.68 -1.66
C ALA A 41 2.30 -1.21 -1.23
N GLN A 42 2.86 -2.18 -1.95
CA GLN A 42 4.20 -2.69 -1.68
C GLN A 42 5.27 -1.60 -1.83
N GLU A 43 5.22 -0.82 -2.92
CA GLU A 43 6.11 0.32 -3.11
C GLU A 43 6.02 1.30 -1.92
N ASN A 44 4.80 1.67 -1.51
CA ASN A 44 4.60 2.66 -0.44
C ASN A 44 5.25 2.22 0.89
N VAL A 45 5.11 0.94 1.25
CA VAL A 45 5.71 0.39 2.47
C VAL A 45 7.24 0.35 2.36
N SER A 46 7.78 -0.10 1.22
CA SER A 46 9.24 -0.12 0.99
C SER A 46 9.86 1.28 1.08
N PHE A 47 9.19 2.33 0.60
CA PHE A 47 9.65 3.71 0.78
C PHE A 47 9.57 4.19 2.23
N SER A 48 8.59 3.73 3.02
CA SER A 48 8.47 4.13 4.43
C SER A 48 9.57 3.54 5.32
N GLU A 49 10.06 2.33 5.02
CA GLU A 49 11.18 1.75 5.76
C GLU A 49 12.48 2.52 5.50
N ASN A 50 12.71 2.96 4.27
CA ASN A 50 13.92 3.70 3.87
C ASN A 50 13.90 5.20 4.26
N ALA A 51 12.77 5.73 4.72
CA ALA A 51 12.65 7.14 5.11
C ALA A 51 13.05 7.40 6.58
N GLY A 52 13.40 6.35 7.33
CA GLY A 52 13.81 6.41 8.73
C GLY A 52 15.31 6.31 9.00
N GLU A 53 16.16 6.26 7.96
CA GLU A 53 17.63 6.26 8.06
C GLU A 53 18.26 7.63 7.68
#